data_AF-A0A1H9DMA3-F1
#
_entry.id   AF-A0A1H9DMA3-F1
#
_cell.length_a   1.000
_cell.length_b   1.000
_cell.length_c   1.000
_cell.angle_alpha   90.00
_cell.angle_beta   90.00
_cell.angle_gamma   90.00
#
_symmetry.space_group_name_H-M   'P 1'
#
loop_
_entity.id
_entity.type
_entity.pdbx_description
1 polymer ?
#
loop_
_entity_poly.entity_id
_entity_poly.type
_entity_poly.pdbx_seq_one_letter_code
_entity_poly.pdbx_strand_id
1 'polypeptide(L)'
;MILIIACLCILVLMAVQRFVYTHYWCKNLNVDIKYKYTKIEAGEKNELVEIITNDKILPLPMLHVKFDTPKSFVFENEANSVVSDNYYRDDVFTIMGHQMIKRTLTFRCEKRGCYFMHDTNITSSDLFLNLTLTARRNNSEVIHVFPKKINLMFFDIPFKTITGSFVTQRTLLEDPFEFKGIREYQPYDGMKKINYKASAKHDKLMVNTYFMTSSQEVWILLNLDMRSYASDSRLAEGVISLASSIAEKFIGAGIPVGIMTNALDPYTKEQIFRESGSGTRHMLNIDTALSRIDTKGKNLNFAAVMTNSFKSINDNAYYLVISNQRNDSIIEAYETAKHNGMSSYFLVPELKNMDVLESISDMVKWNIEF
;
A
#
# COMPACT_ATOMS: atom_id res chain seq x y z
N MET A 1 -3.32 47.10 58.02
CA MET A 1 -4.58 46.34 57.81
C MET A 1 -4.87 46.09 56.34
N ILE A 2 -4.91 47.12 55.48
CA ILE A 2 -5.17 46.98 54.02
C ILE A 2 -4.20 46.00 53.32
N LEU A 3 -2.90 46.09 53.61
CA LEU A 3 -1.88 45.20 53.04
C LEU A 3 -2.08 43.71 53.41
N ILE A 4 -2.55 43.44 54.64
CA ILE A 4 -2.78 42.07 55.12
C ILE A 4 -4.01 41.48 54.44
N ILE A 5 -5.07 42.27 54.28
CA ILE A 5 -6.29 41.87 53.58
C ILE A 5 -5.97 41.60 52.10
N ALA A 6 -5.20 42.48 51.45
CA ALA A 6 -4.76 42.28 50.07
C ALA A 6 -3.94 40.98 49.91
N CYS A 7 -3.01 40.70 50.82
CA CYS A 7 -2.20 39.48 50.80
C CYS A 7 -3.05 38.21 50.98
N LEU A 8 -4.02 38.25 51.90
CA LEU A 8 -4.98 37.15 52.10
C LEU A 8 -5.84 36.92 50.86
N CYS A 9 -6.34 37.98 50.22
CA CYS A 9 -7.13 37.88 48.99
C CYS A 9 -6.31 37.25 47.84
N ILE A 10 -5.04 37.63 47.69
CA ILE A 10 -4.14 37.05 46.68
C ILE A 10 -3.93 35.56 46.95
N LEU A 11 -3.67 35.16 48.19
CA LEU A 11 -3.50 33.75 48.56
C LEU A 11 -4.74 32.92 48.26
N VAL A 12 -5.93 33.42 48.60
CA VAL A 12 -7.20 32.76 48.28
C VAL A 12 -7.40 32.64 46.77
N LEU A 13 -7.11 33.71 46.02
CA LEU A 13 -7.23 33.71 44.55
C LEU A 13 -6.28 32.68 43.92
N MET A 14 -5.03 32.60 44.38
CA MET A 14 -4.07 31.60 43.91
C MET A 14 -4.51 30.17 44.27
N ALA A 15 -5.07 29.95 45.46
CA ALA A 15 -5.57 28.64 45.86
C ALA A 15 -6.77 28.19 45.02
N VAL A 16 -7.74 29.09 44.79
CA VAL A 16 -8.92 28.82 43.95
C VAL A 16 -8.50 28.56 42.51
N GLN A 17 -7.62 29.39 41.96
CA GLN A 17 -7.09 29.23 40.61
C GLN A 17 -6.39 27.87 40.46
N ARG A 18 -5.50 27.51 41.39
CA ARG A 18 -4.82 26.20 41.39
C ARG A 18 -5.82 25.05 41.44
N PHE A 19 -6.84 25.12 42.30
CA PHE A 19 -7.87 24.09 42.41
C PHE A 19 -8.68 23.93 41.11
N VAL A 20 -9.08 25.04 40.49
CA VAL A 20 -9.83 25.00 39.22
C VAL A 20 -8.98 24.39 38.11
N TYR A 21 -7.71 24.77 38.00
CA TYR A 21 -6.82 24.24 36.96
C TYR A 21 -6.53 22.75 37.17
N THR A 22 -6.20 22.30 38.38
CA THR A 22 -5.87 20.88 38.59
C THR A 22 -7.06 19.95 38.33
N HIS A 23 -8.29 20.41 38.54
CA HIS A 23 -9.49 19.57 38.40
C HIS A 23 -10.20 19.70 37.04
N TYR A 24 -10.19 20.89 36.42
CA TYR A 24 -11.02 21.17 35.24
C TYR A 24 -10.25 21.42 33.95
N TRP A 25 -8.91 21.50 33.96
CA TRP A 25 -8.13 21.82 32.75
C TRP A 25 -8.34 20.83 31.59
N CYS A 26 -8.48 19.54 31.89
CA CYS A 26 -8.60 18.47 30.90
C CYS A 26 -10.05 18.22 30.47
N LYS A 27 -11.03 18.72 31.24
CA LYS A 27 -12.46 18.54 30.97
C LYS A 27 -12.82 19.23 29.66
N ASN A 28 -13.55 18.54 28.78
CA ASN A 28 -14.00 19.05 27.47
C ASN A 28 -12.88 19.66 26.61
N LEU A 29 -11.63 19.20 26.79
CA LEU A 29 -10.53 19.52 25.91
C LEU A 29 -10.31 18.37 24.93
N ASN A 30 -10.63 18.61 23.66
CA ASN A 30 -10.34 17.67 22.59
C ASN A 30 -9.14 18.13 21.77
N VAL A 31 -8.24 17.20 21.45
CA VAL A 31 -7.08 17.41 20.59
C VAL A 31 -7.02 16.20 19.67
N ASP A 32 -7.36 16.44 18.42
CA ASP A 32 -7.33 15.42 17.37
C ASP A 32 -6.23 15.78 16.37
N ILE A 33 -5.43 14.79 15.98
CA ILE A 33 -4.44 14.92 14.91
C ILE A 33 -4.85 13.95 13.81
N LYS A 34 -5.14 14.47 12.62
CA LYS A 34 -5.64 13.67 11.49
C LYS A 34 -4.82 13.86 10.24
N TYR A 35 -4.67 12.81 9.44
CA TYR A 35 -4.15 12.93 8.09
C TYR A 35 -5.27 13.33 7.15
N LYS A 36 -5.00 14.24 6.21
CA LYS A 36 -5.97 14.60 5.17
C LYS A 36 -6.28 13.40 4.28
N TYR A 37 -5.26 12.65 3.90
CA TYR A 37 -5.38 11.39 3.18
C TYR A 37 -4.69 10.26 3.94
N THR A 38 -5.37 9.13 4.13
CA THR A 38 -4.83 7.93 4.78
C THR A 38 -4.16 6.97 3.81
N LYS A 39 -4.27 7.24 2.50
CA LYS A 39 -3.70 6.46 1.40
C LYS A 39 -3.03 7.42 0.44
N ILE A 40 -1.73 7.29 0.25
CA ILE A 40 -0.91 8.21 -0.54
C ILE A 40 0.27 7.47 -1.18
N GLU A 41 0.78 7.90 -2.32
CA GLU A 41 1.98 7.29 -2.91
C GLU A 41 3.27 7.86 -2.33
N ALA A 42 4.32 7.03 -2.30
CA ALA A 42 5.65 7.47 -1.90
C ALA A 42 6.17 8.55 -2.86
N GLY A 43 6.52 9.71 -2.30
CA GLY A 43 7.01 10.88 -3.00
C GLY A 43 5.98 12.01 -3.10
N GLU A 44 4.71 11.77 -2.76
CA GLU A 44 3.65 12.78 -2.77
C GLU A 44 3.59 13.59 -1.46
N LYS A 45 2.89 14.73 -1.52
CA LYS A 45 2.65 15.61 -0.37
C LYS A 45 1.31 15.30 0.28
N ASN A 46 1.29 15.33 1.61
CA ASN A 46 0.08 15.20 2.42
C ASN A 46 0.02 16.34 3.46
N GLU A 47 -1.12 16.41 4.14
CA GLU A 47 -1.38 17.40 5.19
C GLU A 47 -1.73 16.67 6.50
N LEU A 48 -1.10 17.11 7.58
CA LEU A 48 -1.46 16.77 8.95
C LEU A 48 -2.31 17.91 9.52
N VAL A 49 -3.51 17.60 9.98
CA VAL A 49 -4.49 18.55 10.49
C VAL A 49 -4.66 18.35 11.98
N GLU A 50 -4.20 19.33 12.75
CA GLU A 50 -4.36 19.40 14.20
C GLU A 50 -5.62 20.22 14.52
N ILE A 51 -6.53 19.63 15.27
CA ILE A 51 -7.79 20.25 15.68
C ILE A 51 -7.84 20.25 17.20
N ILE A 52 -7.72 21.44 17.79
CA ILE A 52 -7.77 21.65 19.24
C ILE A 52 -9.09 22.35 19.53
N THR A 53 -9.94 21.73 20.33
CA THR A 53 -11.24 22.29 20.73
C THR A 53 -11.29 22.41 22.24
N ASN A 54 -11.43 23.65 22.72
CA ASN A 54 -11.58 23.95 24.14
C ASN A 54 -13.03 24.30 24.46
N ASP A 55 -13.88 23.29 24.71
CA ASP A 55 -15.30 23.50 25.02
C ASP A 55 -15.56 23.69 26.52
N LYS A 56 -14.74 24.55 27.13
CA LYS A 56 -14.92 25.04 28.49
C LYS A 56 -14.57 26.52 28.53
N ILE A 57 -15.00 27.19 29.60
CA ILE A 57 -14.72 28.61 29.83
C ILE A 57 -13.25 28.84 30.22
N LEU A 58 -12.62 27.87 30.88
CA LEU A 58 -11.25 27.98 31.38
C LEU A 58 -10.27 28.15 30.20
N PRO A 59 -9.55 29.29 30.11
CA PRO A 59 -8.52 29.49 29.12
C PRO A 59 -7.31 28.61 29.43
N LEU A 60 -6.57 28.22 28.40
CA LEU A 60 -5.29 27.52 28.51
C LEU A 60 -4.24 28.43 27.87
N PRO A 61 -3.47 29.20 28.69
CA PRO A 61 -2.51 30.17 28.17
C PRO A 61 -1.38 29.51 27.38
N MET A 62 -1.02 28.29 27.78
CA MET A 62 0.05 27.50 27.18
C MET A 62 -0.36 26.04 27.17
N LEU A 63 -0.56 25.51 25.97
CA LEU A 63 -0.89 24.13 25.68
C LEU A 63 0.14 23.56 24.72
N HIS A 64 0.97 22.65 25.22
CA HIS A 64 1.88 21.83 24.44
C HIS A 64 1.14 20.62 23.88
N VAL A 65 1.25 20.44 22.58
CA VAL A 65 0.79 19.25 21.86
C VAL A 65 2.02 18.54 21.33
N LYS A 66 2.37 17.43 21.99
CA LYS A 66 3.54 16.63 21.67
C LYS A 66 3.12 15.36 20.95
N PHE A 67 3.63 15.18 19.75
CA PHE A 67 3.40 13.99 18.94
C PHE A 67 4.66 13.62 18.17
N ASP A 68 4.76 12.35 17.79
CA ASP A 68 5.84 11.85 16.95
C ASP A 68 5.32 11.40 15.60
N THR A 69 6.15 11.60 14.58
CA THR A 69 5.91 11.12 13.23
C THR A 69 7.13 10.35 12.73
N PRO A 70 6.95 9.40 11.79
CA PRO A 70 8.07 8.71 11.18
C PRO A 70 9.05 9.68 10.53
N LYS A 71 10.36 9.38 10.58
CA LYS A 71 11.40 10.17 9.91
C LYS A 71 11.22 10.27 8.38
N SER A 72 10.45 9.37 7.78
CA SER A 72 10.12 9.41 6.36
C SER A 72 9.15 10.54 5.98
N PHE A 73 8.53 11.22 6.95
CA PHE A 73 7.64 12.35 6.72
C PHE A 73 8.44 13.64 6.88
N VAL A 74 8.78 14.26 5.75
CA VAL A 74 9.59 15.48 5.69
C VAL A 74 8.67 16.70 5.67
N PHE A 75 8.70 17.51 6.72
CA PHE A 75 7.88 18.73 6.85
C PHE A 75 8.58 19.93 6.19
N GLU A 76 7.82 20.84 5.57
CA GLU A 76 8.40 21.98 4.82
C GLU A 76 8.96 23.10 5.72
N ASN A 77 8.50 23.23 6.97
CA ASN A 77 8.89 24.29 7.90
C ASN A 77 9.51 23.72 9.18
N GLU A 78 10.84 23.63 9.19
CA GLU A 78 11.68 23.16 10.29
C GLU A 78 12.11 24.33 11.19
N ALA A 79 11.58 24.40 12.42
CA ALA A 79 12.03 25.40 13.39
C ALA A 79 12.38 24.84 14.78
N ASN A 80 11.87 23.66 15.17
CA ASN A 80 12.09 23.11 16.53
C ASN A 80 12.04 21.57 16.52
N SER A 81 13.16 20.89 16.24
CA SER A 81 13.15 19.42 16.16
C SER A 81 14.46 18.80 16.59
N VAL A 82 14.37 17.82 17.49
CA VAL A 82 15.48 16.95 17.89
C VAL A 82 15.36 15.67 17.05
N VAL A 83 16.37 15.41 16.22
CA VAL A 83 16.37 14.27 15.29
C VAL A 83 16.92 13.03 15.99
N SER A 84 16.03 12.13 16.41
CA SER A 84 16.35 10.72 16.71
C SER A 84 15.62 9.81 15.69
N ASP A 85 15.37 8.53 16.02
CA ASP A 85 14.77 7.55 15.08
C ASP A 85 13.36 7.95 14.58
N ASN A 86 12.62 8.74 15.37
CA ASN A 86 11.35 9.39 14.99
C ASN A 86 11.50 10.92 15.03
N TYR A 87 10.68 11.61 14.24
CA TYR A 87 10.55 13.06 14.28
C TYR A 87 9.60 13.45 15.41
N TYR A 88 10.13 14.03 16.48
CA TYR A 88 9.35 14.50 17.63
C TYR A 88 9.03 15.99 17.50
N ARG A 89 7.76 16.33 17.62
CA ARG A 89 7.27 17.71 17.50
C ARG A 89 6.54 18.14 18.77
N ASP A 90 6.80 19.37 19.20
CA ASP A 90 6.15 20.03 20.33
C ASP A 90 5.56 21.36 19.84
N ASP A 91 4.26 21.37 19.57
CA ASP A 91 3.56 22.56 19.13
C ASP A 91 2.89 23.25 20.32
N VAL A 92 3.14 24.55 20.45
CA VAL A 92 2.63 25.37 21.56
C VAL A 92 1.46 26.23 21.07
N PHE A 93 0.34 26.15 21.80
CA PHE A 93 -0.88 26.89 21.51
C PHE A 93 -1.35 27.68 22.72
N THR A 94 -1.99 28.81 22.45
CA THR A 94 -2.81 29.54 23.43
C THR A 94 -4.26 29.40 22.99
N ILE A 95 -5.11 28.81 23.82
CA ILE A 95 -6.52 28.59 23.50
C ILE A 95 -7.41 29.09 24.62
N MET A 96 -8.23 30.10 24.33
CA MET A 96 -9.18 30.66 25.29
C MET A 96 -10.42 29.78 25.41
N GLY A 97 -11.34 30.15 26.30
CA GLY A 97 -12.57 29.41 26.47
C GLY A 97 -13.45 29.42 25.22
N HIS A 98 -14.10 28.28 24.94
CA HIS A 98 -14.96 28.06 23.77
C HIS A 98 -14.32 28.36 22.41
N GLN A 99 -12.99 28.17 22.31
CA GLN A 99 -12.27 28.34 21.06
C GLN A 99 -11.95 26.99 20.42
N MET A 100 -11.83 27.03 19.08
CA MET A 100 -11.33 25.94 18.26
C MET A 100 -10.18 26.48 17.41
N ILE A 101 -9.04 25.79 17.45
CA ILE A 101 -7.87 26.09 16.63
C ILE A 101 -7.66 24.92 15.67
N LYS A 102 -7.52 25.25 14.38
CA LYS A 102 -7.17 24.29 13.33
C LYS A 102 -5.85 24.70 12.72
N ARG A 103 -4.85 23.82 12.80
CA ARG A 103 -3.54 24.00 12.16
C ARG A 103 -3.34 22.91 11.11
N THR A 104 -2.75 23.29 9.98
CA THR A 104 -2.42 22.36 8.91
C THR A 104 -0.93 22.41 8.64
N LEU A 105 -0.29 21.25 8.67
CA LEU A 105 1.13 21.05 8.42
C LEU A 105 1.30 20.23 7.14
N THR A 106 2.01 20.77 6.16
CA THR A 106 2.35 20.06 4.93
C THR A 106 3.60 19.21 5.13
N PHE A 107 3.56 17.97 4.66
CA PHE A 107 4.71 17.07 4.67
C PHE A 107 4.77 16.21 3.41
N ARG A 108 5.95 15.67 3.12
CA ARG A 108 6.19 14.75 2.00
C ARG A 108 6.52 13.36 2.53
N CYS A 109 5.88 12.33 1.99
CA CYS A 109 6.16 10.94 2.35
C CYS A 109 7.29 10.39 1.48
N GLU A 110 8.51 10.26 1.98
CA GLU A 110 9.63 9.77 1.14
C GLU A 110 9.69 8.25 1.02
N LYS A 111 9.27 7.52 2.06
CA LYS A 111 9.35 6.06 2.10
C LYS A 111 7.98 5.41 2.15
N ARG A 112 7.83 4.32 1.40
CA ARG A 112 6.69 3.39 1.46
C ARG A 112 6.62 2.75 2.84
N GLY A 113 5.40 2.53 3.33
CA GLY A 113 5.19 1.84 4.60
C GLY A 113 3.76 1.94 5.11
N CYS A 114 3.46 1.19 6.16
CA CYS A 114 2.27 1.34 6.97
C CYS A 114 2.69 2.01 8.28
N TYR A 115 2.21 3.23 8.52
CA TYR A 115 2.59 4.01 9.70
C TYR A 115 1.39 4.22 10.61
N PHE A 116 1.61 3.97 11.89
CA PHE A 116 0.62 4.14 12.94
C PHE A 116 0.89 5.46 13.63
N MET A 117 -0.16 6.27 13.78
CA MET A 117 -0.06 7.46 14.63
C MET A 117 -0.05 7.00 16.08
N HIS A 118 0.98 7.40 16.82
CA HIS A 118 1.04 7.16 18.25
C HIS A 118 0.18 8.18 19.02
N ASP A 119 -0.01 7.90 20.30
CA ASP A 119 -0.78 8.75 21.18
C ASP A 119 -0.15 10.13 21.37
N THR A 120 -0.99 11.17 21.36
CA THR A 120 -0.56 12.54 21.58
C THR A 120 -0.46 12.83 23.07
N ASN A 121 0.69 13.35 23.50
CA ASN A 121 0.88 13.83 24.85
C ASN A 121 0.57 15.32 24.89
N ILE A 122 -0.29 15.73 25.81
CA ILE A 122 -0.71 17.10 25.98
C ILE A 122 -0.23 17.58 27.33
N THR A 123 0.45 18.72 27.34
CA THR A 123 0.88 19.37 28.58
C THR A 123 0.34 20.80 28.60
N SER A 124 -0.44 21.14 29.62
CA SER A 124 -0.93 22.50 29.83
C SER A 124 -0.28 23.10 31.07
N SER A 125 -0.22 24.42 31.09
CA SER A 125 0.10 25.17 32.30
C SER A 125 -1.08 26.00 32.78
N ASP A 126 -0.94 26.51 34.00
CA ASP A 126 -1.90 27.39 34.63
C ASP A 126 -1.66 28.86 34.25
N LEU A 127 -2.52 29.80 34.68
CA LEU A 127 -2.40 31.23 34.30
C LEU A 127 -1.05 31.85 34.65
N PHE A 128 -0.42 31.36 35.72
CA PHE A 128 0.87 31.85 36.19
C PHE A 128 2.06 31.00 35.73
N LEU A 129 1.82 29.99 34.88
CA LEU A 129 2.83 29.07 34.34
C LEU A 129 3.68 28.34 35.40
N ASN A 130 3.12 28.15 36.59
CA ASN A 130 3.77 27.50 37.73
C ASN A 130 3.45 26.00 37.81
N LEU A 131 2.35 25.56 37.21
CA LEU A 131 1.92 24.17 37.22
C LEU A 131 2.12 23.52 35.86
N THR A 132 2.50 22.26 35.88
CA THR A 132 2.59 21.40 34.70
C THR A 132 1.53 20.31 34.82
N LEU A 133 0.57 20.34 33.90
CA LEU A 133 -0.57 19.43 33.86
C LEU A 133 -0.45 18.57 32.61
N THR A 134 -0.38 17.25 32.75
CA THR A 134 -0.17 16.34 31.61
C THR A 134 -1.34 15.39 31.44
N ALA A 135 -1.74 15.16 30.19
CA ALA A 135 -2.73 14.17 29.80
C ALA A 135 -2.30 13.52 28.48
N ARG A 136 -2.80 12.31 28.23
CA ARG A 136 -2.60 11.57 26.98
C ARG A 136 -3.91 11.54 26.20
N ARG A 137 -3.83 11.58 24.87
CA ARG A 137 -4.95 11.34 23.96
C ARG A 137 -4.59 10.20 23.03
N ASN A 138 -5.52 9.26 22.93
CA ASN A 138 -5.33 8.09 22.09
C ASN A 138 -5.62 8.46 20.65
N ASN A 139 -4.69 8.14 19.76
CA ASN A 139 -4.91 8.21 18.32
C ASN A 139 -4.81 6.79 17.76
N SER A 140 -5.71 6.45 16.84
CA SER A 140 -5.74 5.14 16.19
C SER A 140 -5.63 5.26 14.67
N GLU A 141 -5.19 6.42 14.17
CA GLU A 141 -5.13 6.67 12.74
C GLU A 141 -3.93 5.97 12.10
N VAL A 142 -4.17 5.37 10.94
CA VAL A 142 -3.17 4.62 10.18
C VAL A 142 -3.07 5.22 8.79
N ILE A 143 -1.84 5.49 8.35
CA ILE A 143 -1.54 5.96 7.00
C ILE A 143 -0.77 4.88 6.24
N HIS A 144 -1.29 4.55 5.06
CA HIS A 144 -0.67 3.65 4.10
C HIS A 144 0.02 4.48 3.02
N VAL A 145 1.34 4.40 2.98
CA VAL A 145 2.15 4.98 1.90
C VAL A 145 2.44 3.88 0.89
N PHE A 146 1.85 4.00 -0.29
CA PHE A 146 1.95 3.04 -1.39
C PHE A 146 3.31 3.10 -2.09
N PRO A 147 3.72 1.99 -2.73
CA PRO A 147 4.92 1.99 -3.57
C PRO A 147 4.82 3.05 -4.66
N LYS A 148 5.93 3.71 -4.97
CA LYS A 148 5.99 4.69 -6.05
C LYS A 148 5.83 3.95 -7.39
N LYS A 149 4.94 4.41 -8.26
CA LYS A 149 4.82 3.86 -9.62
C LYS A 149 6.07 4.18 -10.44
N ILE A 150 6.55 3.20 -11.19
CA ILE A 150 7.71 3.32 -12.07
C ILE A 150 7.30 3.21 -13.53
N ASN A 151 8.11 3.79 -14.42
CA ASN A 151 7.89 3.66 -15.85
C ASN A 151 8.23 2.24 -16.33
N LEU A 152 7.29 1.61 -17.02
CA LEU A 152 7.36 0.22 -17.48
C LEU A 152 7.69 0.06 -18.97
N MET A 153 8.39 1.01 -19.59
CA MET A 153 8.78 0.92 -21.02
C MET A 153 9.50 -0.40 -21.36
N PHE A 154 10.41 -0.86 -20.49
CA PHE A 154 11.11 -2.14 -20.69
C PHE A 154 10.17 -3.37 -20.64
N PHE A 155 9.02 -3.25 -19.98
CA PHE A 155 8.04 -4.32 -19.82
C PHE A 155 6.97 -4.28 -20.93
N ASP A 156 7.03 -3.36 -21.90
CA ASP A 156 6.06 -3.29 -23.00
C ASP A 156 6.06 -4.53 -23.90
N ILE A 157 7.26 -5.05 -24.23
CA ILE A 157 7.38 -6.25 -25.05
C ILE A 157 6.87 -7.48 -24.30
N PRO A 158 7.34 -7.79 -23.06
CA PRO A 158 6.78 -8.87 -22.26
C PRO A 158 5.27 -8.75 -22.08
N PHE A 159 4.77 -7.56 -21.75
CA PHE A 159 3.34 -7.31 -21.58
C PHE A 159 2.53 -7.66 -22.84
N LYS A 160 3.02 -7.28 -24.03
CA LYS A 160 2.38 -7.65 -25.31
C LYS A 160 2.45 -9.14 -25.58
N THR A 161 3.54 -9.83 -25.24
CA THR A 161 3.65 -11.29 -25.37
C THR A 161 2.65 -12.00 -24.48
N ILE A 162 2.55 -11.59 -23.21
CA ILE A 162 1.60 -12.14 -22.24
C ILE A 162 0.17 -11.88 -22.70
N THR A 163 -0.15 -10.63 -23.04
CA THR A 163 -1.50 -10.25 -23.52
C THR A 163 -1.85 -10.90 -24.86
N GLY A 164 -0.87 -11.08 -25.75
CA GLY A 164 -1.04 -11.79 -27.02
C GLY A 164 -1.34 -13.27 -26.81
N SER A 165 -0.66 -13.92 -25.86
CA SER A 165 -0.95 -15.30 -25.46
C SER A 165 -2.38 -15.45 -24.91
N PHE A 166 -2.88 -14.43 -24.22
CA PHE A 166 -4.27 -14.40 -23.78
C PHE A 166 -5.25 -14.37 -24.95
N VAL A 167 -4.98 -13.56 -25.97
CA VAL A 167 -5.84 -13.48 -27.16
C VAL A 167 -5.85 -14.80 -27.93
N THR A 168 -4.70 -15.47 -28.09
CA THR A 168 -4.64 -16.75 -28.81
C THR A 168 -5.30 -17.89 -28.04
N GLN A 169 -5.06 -18.02 -26.74
CA GLN A 169 -5.65 -19.07 -25.90
C GLN A 169 -7.14 -18.88 -25.65
N ARG A 170 -7.64 -17.63 -25.54
CA ARG A 170 -9.09 -17.34 -25.45
C ARG A 170 -9.87 -17.98 -26.59
N THR A 171 -9.27 -18.10 -27.78
CA THR A 171 -9.93 -18.66 -28.97
C THR A 171 -10.26 -20.16 -28.85
N LEU A 172 -9.75 -20.88 -27.85
CA LEU A 172 -9.82 -22.35 -27.81
C LEU A 172 -11.00 -22.94 -27.02
N LEU A 173 -11.64 -22.21 -26.09
CA LEU A 173 -12.75 -22.76 -25.28
C LEU A 173 -13.93 -21.79 -25.15
N GLU A 174 -14.98 -22.08 -25.91
CA GLU A 174 -16.27 -21.38 -25.84
C GLU A 174 -17.20 -22.06 -24.82
N ASP A 175 -17.95 -21.27 -24.04
CA ASP A 175 -18.94 -21.73 -23.08
C ASP A 175 -20.27 -22.07 -23.76
N PRO A 176 -20.68 -23.34 -23.90
CA PRO A 176 -21.94 -23.68 -24.57
C PRO A 176 -23.19 -23.15 -23.86
N PHE A 177 -23.09 -22.67 -22.61
CA PHE A 177 -24.21 -22.13 -21.84
C PHE A 177 -24.37 -20.62 -21.93
N GLU A 178 -23.34 -19.88 -22.40
CA GLU A 178 -23.36 -18.43 -22.45
C GLU A 178 -23.44 -17.93 -23.89
N PHE A 179 -24.65 -17.68 -24.39
CA PHE A 179 -24.86 -17.28 -25.79
C PHE A 179 -24.42 -15.83 -26.05
N LYS A 180 -23.53 -15.63 -27.03
CA LYS A 180 -22.99 -14.31 -27.42
C LYS A 180 -23.74 -13.67 -28.58
N GLY A 181 -24.13 -14.47 -29.56
CA GLY A 181 -24.81 -13.97 -30.76
C GLY A 181 -24.78 -14.95 -31.93
N ILE A 182 -25.30 -14.51 -33.08
CA ILE A 182 -25.31 -15.29 -34.32
C ILE A 182 -24.51 -14.54 -35.38
N ARG A 183 -23.59 -15.23 -36.07
CA ARG A 183 -22.82 -14.68 -37.19
C ARG A 183 -22.88 -15.59 -38.43
N GLU A 184 -22.46 -15.08 -39.58
CA GLU A 184 -22.34 -15.86 -40.81
C GLU A 184 -21.26 -16.96 -40.66
N TYR A 185 -21.55 -18.14 -41.19
CA TYR A 185 -20.68 -19.32 -41.18
C TYR A 185 -19.38 -19.04 -41.92
N GLN A 186 -18.27 -19.47 -41.34
CA GLN A 186 -16.95 -19.44 -41.99
C GLN A 186 -16.43 -20.86 -42.20
N PRO A 187 -15.58 -21.10 -43.21
CA PRO A 187 -15.12 -22.46 -43.54
C PRO A 187 -14.40 -23.21 -42.41
N TYR A 188 -13.85 -22.48 -41.43
CA TYR A 188 -13.19 -23.03 -40.25
C TYR A 188 -14.16 -23.36 -39.09
N ASP A 189 -15.44 -23.04 -39.23
CA ASP A 189 -16.45 -23.35 -38.21
C ASP A 189 -16.92 -24.79 -38.31
N GLY A 190 -16.96 -25.47 -37.16
CA GLY A 190 -17.51 -26.82 -37.06
C GLY A 190 -19.01 -26.84 -37.36
N MET A 191 -19.46 -27.78 -38.19
CA MET A 191 -20.88 -27.94 -38.57
C MET A 191 -21.84 -28.07 -37.38
N LYS A 192 -21.36 -28.56 -36.22
CA LYS A 192 -22.16 -28.67 -34.98
C LYS A 192 -22.64 -27.31 -34.43
N LYS A 193 -21.99 -26.21 -34.80
CA LYS A 193 -22.33 -24.86 -34.34
C LYS A 193 -23.37 -24.15 -35.23
N ILE A 194 -23.80 -24.78 -36.34
CA ILE A 194 -24.75 -24.19 -37.28
C ILE A 194 -26.13 -24.05 -36.62
N ASN A 195 -26.67 -22.84 -36.63
CA ASN A 195 -28.04 -22.56 -36.24
C ASN A 195 -28.95 -22.66 -37.47
N TYR A 196 -29.52 -23.84 -37.69
CA TYR A 196 -30.39 -24.09 -38.84
C TYR A 196 -31.63 -23.18 -38.88
N LYS A 197 -32.16 -22.79 -37.71
CA LYS A 197 -33.33 -21.90 -37.62
C LYS A 197 -32.99 -20.47 -38.06
N ALA A 198 -31.83 -19.96 -37.67
CA ALA A 198 -31.36 -18.65 -38.12
C ALA A 198 -30.95 -18.69 -39.60
N SER A 199 -30.35 -19.80 -40.05
CA SER A 199 -29.92 -19.99 -41.43
C SER A 199 -31.10 -19.95 -42.41
N ALA A 200 -32.20 -20.62 -42.08
CA ALA A 200 -33.42 -20.62 -42.89
C ALA A 200 -34.08 -19.23 -43.02
N LYS A 201 -33.82 -18.31 -42.08
CA LYS A 201 -34.40 -16.95 -42.09
C LYS A 201 -33.56 -15.96 -42.89
N HIS A 202 -32.24 -16.19 -42.99
CA HIS A 202 -31.30 -15.29 -43.64
C HIS A 202 -30.76 -15.82 -44.99
N ASP A 203 -31.25 -16.99 -45.41
CA ASP A 203 -30.88 -17.69 -46.66
C ASP A 203 -29.35 -17.91 -46.82
N LYS A 204 -28.67 -17.99 -45.67
CA LYS A 204 -27.22 -18.12 -45.53
C LYS A 204 -26.92 -19.00 -44.32
N LEU A 205 -25.82 -19.75 -44.33
CA LEU A 205 -25.42 -20.54 -43.17
C LEU A 205 -25.01 -19.59 -42.03
N MET A 206 -25.68 -19.75 -40.89
CA MET A 206 -25.47 -18.95 -39.68
C MET A 206 -25.01 -19.85 -38.53
N VAL A 207 -24.13 -19.35 -37.68
CA VAL A 207 -23.48 -20.09 -36.60
C VAL A 207 -23.77 -19.41 -35.26
N ASN A 208 -24.10 -20.21 -34.25
CA ASN A 208 -24.18 -19.72 -32.87
C ASN A 208 -22.76 -19.48 -32.34
N THR A 209 -22.55 -18.28 -31.81
CA THR A 209 -21.33 -17.91 -31.08
C THR A 209 -21.65 -17.80 -29.61
N TYR A 210 -20.72 -18.25 -28.79
CA TYR A 210 -20.84 -18.24 -27.35
C TYR A 210 -19.76 -17.36 -26.71
N PHE A 211 -19.98 -16.93 -25.48
CA PHE A 211 -18.97 -16.27 -24.64
C PHE A 211 -17.95 -17.32 -24.17
N MET A 212 -16.82 -16.87 -23.64
CA MET A 212 -15.68 -17.75 -23.31
C MET A 212 -15.60 -17.94 -21.80
N THR A 213 -15.48 -19.20 -21.35
CA THR A 213 -15.55 -19.57 -19.92
C THR A 213 -14.33 -19.12 -19.10
N SER A 214 -13.16 -18.91 -19.70
CA SER A 214 -11.93 -18.62 -18.93
C SER A 214 -11.54 -17.14 -18.94
N SER A 215 -11.74 -16.47 -17.79
CA SER A 215 -11.00 -15.25 -17.49
C SER A 215 -9.56 -15.63 -17.17
N GLN A 216 -8.65 -15.38 -18.11
CA GLN A 216 -7.23 -15.52 -17.83
C GLN A 216 -6.78 -14.42 -16.87
N GLU A 217 -6.03 -14.83 -15.87
CA GLU A 217 -5.54 -13.99 -14.79
C GLU A 217 -4.01 -14.05 -14.74
N VAL A 218 -3.41 -12.97 -14.23
CA VAL A 218 -1.98 -12.89 -14.02
C VAL A 218 -1.69 -13.02 -12.53
N TRP A 219 -0.79 -13.91 -12.17
CA TRP A 219 -0.30 -14.05 -10.81
C TRP A 219 1.12 -13.52 -10.69
N ILE A 220 1.31 -12.48 -9.89
CA ILE A 220 2.63 -11.92 -9.60
C ILE A 220 3.19 -12.63 -8.36
N LEU A 221 4.26 -13.40 -8.56
CA LEU A 221 5.02 -14.07 -7.49
C LEU A 221 6.26 -13.24 -7.19
N LEU A 222 6.27 -12.57 -6.04
CA LEU A 222 7.31 -11.63 -5.64
C LEU A 222 8.27 -12.27 -4.64
N ASN A 223 9.54 -12.37 -5.02
CA ASN A 223 10.61 -12.74 -4.08
C ASN A 223 11.22 -11.48 -3.45
N LEU A 224 11.22 -11.44 -2.13
CA LEU A 224 11.81 -10.39 -1.31
C LEU A 224 12.98 -10.89 -0.46
N ASP A 225 13.42 -12.14 -0.66
CA ASP A 225 14.66 -12.62 -0.08
C ASP A 225 15.85 -11.99 -0.82
N MET A 226 16.44 -10.97 -0.20
CA MET A 226 17.55 -10.20 -0.75
C MET A 226 18.84 -10.42 0.05
N ARG A 227 19.05 -11.62 0.64
CA ARG A 227 20.23 -11.94 1.46
C ARG A 227 21.58 -11.58 0.82
N SER A 228 21.72 -11.71 -0.49
CA SER A 228 22.96 -11.34 -1.21
C SER A 228 23.22 -9.83 -1.27
N TYR A 229 22.20 -9.01 -1.00
CA TYR A 229 22.20 -7.54 -1.07
C TYR A 229 21.81 -6.93 0.29
N ALA A 230 22.06 -7.63 1.41
CA ALA A 230 21.54 -7.35 2.75
C ALA A 230 21.79 -5.93 3.30
N SER A 231 22.74 -5.17 2.74
CA SER A 231 23.03 -3.79 3.12
C SER A 231 22.18 -2.75 2.39
N ASP A 232 21.50 -3.10 1.28
CA ASP A 232 20.84 -2.16 0.40
C ASP A 232 19.33 -2.42 0.22
N SER A 233 18.51 -1.66 0.95
CA SER A 233 17.05 -1.73 0.84
C SER A 233 16.51 -1.23 -0.49
N ARG A 234 17.32 -0.57 -1.33
CA ARG A 234 16.87 0.02 -2.60
C ARG A 234 16.34 -1.03 -3.55
N LEU A 235 17.03 -2.17 -3.70
CA LEU A 235 16.59 -3.22 -4.61
C LEU A 235 15.23 -3.79 -4.18
N ALA A 236 15.03 -4.07 -2.88
CA ALA A 236 13.74 -4.53 -2.37
C ALA A 236 12.61 -3.52 -2.63
N GLU A 237 12.84 -2.23 -2.37
CA GLU A 237 11.84 -1.17 -2.66
C GLU A 237 11.57 -1.02 -4.16
N GLY A 238 12.59 -1.14 -5.01
CA GLY A 238 12.44 -1.12 -6.46
C GLY A 238 11.62 -2.31 -6.97
N VAL A 239 11.82 -3.50 -6.40
CA VAL A 239 11.07 -4.72 -6.72
C VAL A 239 9.60 -4.62 -6.30
N ILE A 240 9.32 -4.03 -5.13
CA ILE A 240 7.94 -3.77 -4.68
C ILE A 240 7.26 -2.73 -5.58
N SER A 241 7.98 -1.66 -5.93
CA SER A 241 7.50 -0.62 -6.85
C SER A 241 7.21 -1.16 -8.25
N LEU A 242 8.06 -2.08 -8.72
CA LEU A 242 7.87 -2.81 -9.97
C LEU A 242 6.59 -3.66 -9.93
N ALA A 243 6.42 -4.49 -8.90
CA ALA A 243 5.25 -5.36 -8.76
C ALA A 243 3.95 -4.54 -8.75
N SER A 244 3.93 -3.44 -8.00
CA SER A 244 2.80 -2.48 -7.94
C SER A 244 2.48 -1.87 -9.31
N SER A 245 3.51 -1.45 -10.05
CA SER A 245 3.34 -0.84 -11.37
C SER A 245 2.86 -1.85 -12.42
N ILE A 246 3.38 -3.09 -12.38
CA ILE A 246 2.97 -4.14 -13.30
C ILE A 246 1.52 -4.54 -13.03
N ALA A 247 1.13 -4.67 -11.76
CA ALA A 247 -0.25 -4.93 -11.38
C ALA A 247 -1.20 -3.85 -11.91
N GLU A 248 -0.83 -2.57 -11.76
CA GLU A 248 -1.60 -1.45 -12.29
C GLU A 248 -1.76 -1.51 -13.81
N LYS A 249 -0.70 -1.84 -14.53
CA LYS A 249 -0.73 -1.97 -16.00
C LYS A 249 -1.67 -3.08 -16.46
N PHE A 250 -1.64 -4.25 -15.82
CA PHE A 250 -2.55 -5.37 -16.15
C PHE A 250 -4.01 -5.07 -15.77
N ILE A 251 -4.23 -4.50 -14.58
CA ILE A 251 -5.58 -4.12 -14.12
C ILE A 251 -6.16 -3.02 -15.03
N GLY A 252 -5.36 -2.05 -15.45
CA GLY A 252 -5.76 -1.02 -16.41
C GLY A 252 -6.12 -1.57 -17.80
N ALA A 253 -5.54 -2.72 -18.18
CA ALA A 253 -5.91 -3.45 -19.40
C ALA A 253 -7.12 -4.41 -19.21
N GLY A 254 -7.74 -4.41 -18.03
CA GLY A 254 -8.90 -5.26 -17.72
C GLY A 254 -8.54 -6.72 -17.45
N ILE A 255 -7.26 -7.02 -17.17
CA ILE A 255 -6.80 -8.38 -16.84
C ILE A 255 -6.79 -8.51 -15.31
N PRO A 256 -7.46 -9.52 -14.73
CA PRO A 256 -7.41 -9.78 -13.29
C PRO A 256 -5.99 -10.13 -12.84
N VAL A 257 -5.58 -9.58 -11.69
CA VAL A 257 -4.24 -9.79 -11.12
C VAL A 257 -4.32 -10.31 -9.70
N GLY A 258 -3.64 -11.41 -9.41
CA GLY A 258 -3.33 -11.87 -8.06
C GLY A 258 -1.88 -11.56 -7.70
N ILE A 259 -1.59 -11.38 -6.41
CA ILE A 259 -0.21 -11.19 -5.93
C ILE A 259 0.08 -12.07 -4.74
N MET A 260 1.26 -12.66 -4.74
CA MET A 260 1.78 -13.45 -3.64
C MET A 260 3.25 -13.13 -3.41
N THR A 261 3.62 -12.96 -2.15
CA THR A 261 5.02 -12.67 -1.78
C THR A 261 5.50 -13.70 -0.77
N ASN A 262 6.82 -13.90 -0.66
CA ASN A 262 7.38 -14.70 0.45
C ASN A 262 7.58 -13.89 1.75
N ALA A 263 7.28 -12.59 1.74
CA ALA A 263 7.35 -11.77 2.95
C ALA A 263 6.15 -12.05 3.86
N LEU A 264 6.42 -11.96 5.16
CA LEU A 264 5.40 -12.03 6.20
C LEU A 264 4.94 -10.61 6.56
N ASP A 265 3.63 -10.44 6.72
CA ASP A 265 3.08 -9.20 7.26
C ASP A 265 3.58 -9.05 8.72
N PRO A 266 4.24 -7.94 9.08
CA PRO A 266 4.76 -7.75 10.43
C PRO A 266 3.65 -7.74 11.50
N TYR A 267 2.40 -7.43 11.13
CA TYR A 267 1.26 -7.36 12.04
C TYR A 267 0.54 -8.71 12.17
N THR A 268 0.18 -9.36 11.06
CA THR A 268 -0.56 -10.63 11.11
C THR A 268 0.34 -11.86 11.23
N LYS A 269 1.64 -11.72 10.91
CA LYS A 269 2.62 -12.82 10.79
C LYS A 269 2.27 -13.84 9.71
N GLU A 270 1.31 -13.54 8.84
CA GLU A 270 0.91 -14.38 7.72
C GLU A 270 1.60 -13.95 6.44
N GLN A 271 1.63 -14.87 5.48
CA GLN A 271 2.13 -14.57 4.14
C GLN A 271 1.24 -13.53 3.45
N ILE A 272 1.85 -12.54 2.81
CA ILE A 272 1.09 -11.56 2.06
C ILE A 272 0.60 -12.17 0.75
N PHE A 273 -0.72 -12.35 0.67
CA PHE A 273 -1.46 -12.92 -0.45
C PHE A 273 -2.71 -12.10 -0.74
N ARG A 274 -2.95 -11.81 -2.03
CA ARG A 274 -4.22 -11.25 -2.51
C ARG A 274 -4.67 -12.05 -3.71
N GLU A 275 -5.91 -12.52 -3.65
CA GLU A 275 -6.56 -13.23 -4.73
C GLU A 275 -6.62 -12.39 -6.01
N SER A 276 -6.84 -13.07 -7.12
CA SER A 276 -7.06 -12.45 -8.40
C SER A 276 -8.29 -11.55 -8.39
N GLY A 277 -8.15 -10.34 -8.92
CA GLY A 277 -9.22 -9.36 -8.98
C GLY A 277 -8.90 -8.25 -9.97
N SER A 278 -9.88 -7.39 -10.24
CA SER A 278 -9.74 -6.28 -11.18
C SER A 278 -10.37 -4.99 -10.64
N GLY A 279 -10.09 -3.88 -11.32
CA GLY A 279 -10.59 -2.55 -10.98
C GLY A 279 -9.80 -1.81 -9.88
N THR A 280 -10.15 -0.54 -9.68
CA THR A 280 -9.41 0.40 -8.81
C THR A 280 -9.41 -0.04 -7.35
N ARG A 281 -10.50 -0.61 -6.85
CA ARG A 281 -10.58 -1.10 -5.46
C ARG A 281 -9.60 -2.25 -5.22
N HIS A 282 -9.45 -3.14 -6.21
CA HIS A 282 -8.50 -4.23 -6.12
C HIS A 282 -7.06 -3.73 -6.16
N MET A 283 -6.75 -2.77 -7.03
CA MET A 283 -5.44 -2.11 -7.06
C MET A 283 -5.09 -1.49 -5.71
N LEU A 284 -6.03 -0.79 -5.07
CA LEU A 284 -5.83 -0.25 -3.72
C LEU A 284 -5.56 -1.35 -2.68
N ASN A 285 -6.20 -2.52 -2.80
CA ASN A 285 -5.95 -3.65 -1.90
C ASN A 285 -4.55 -4.24 -2.10
N ILE A 286 -4.08 -4.34 -3.35
CA ILE A 286 -2.72 -4.74 -3.68
C ILE A 286 -1.71 -3.75 -3.11
N ASP A 287 -1.87 -2.46 -3.37
CA ASP A 287 -0.94 -1.42 -2.87
C ASP A 287 -0.94 -1.33 -1.35
N THR A 288 -2.10 -1.53 -0.71
CA THR A 288 -2.19 -1.63 0.75
C THR A 288 -1.39 -2.85 1.25
N ALA A 289 -1.50 -4.01 0.61
CA ALA A 289 -0.74 -5.20 0.98
C ALA A 289 0.77 -4.98 0.78
N LEU A 290 1.17 -4.38 -0.35
CA LEU A 290 2.55 -4.03 -0.63
C LEU A 290 3.10 -2.97 0.34
N SER A 291 2.29 -2.02 0.83
CA SER A 291 2.71 -1.02 1.82
C SER A 291 3.06 -1.63 3.18
N ARG A 292 2.52 -2.82 3.52
CA ARG A 292 2.76 -3.49 4.80
C ARG A 292 4.05 -4.33 4.82
N ILE A 293 4.66 -4.55 3.67
CA ILE A 293 5.89 -5.34 3.56
C ILE A 293 7.03 -4.65 4.31
N ASP A 294 7.60 -5.35 5.27
CA ASP A 294 8.86 -4.99 5.92
C ASP A 294 10.03 -5.66 5.21
N THR A 295 10.91 -4.86 4.61
CA THR A 295 12.07 -5.33 3.85
C THR A 295 13.14 -5.99 4.72
N LYS A 296 13.14 -5.73 6.04
CA LYS A 296 14.08 -6.34 7.01
C LYS A 296 13.47 -7.53 7.73
N GLY A 297 12.22 -7.87 7.42
CA GLY A 297 11.48 -8.96 8.03
C GLY A 297 12.04 -10.34 7.68
N LYS A 298 11.52 -11.35 8.38
CA LYS A 298 11.79 -12.75 8.01
C LYS A 298 10.94 -13.13 6.80
N ASN A 299 11.57 -13.79 5.83
CA ASN A 299 10.92 -14.30 4.64
C ASN A 299 10.79 -15.83 4.68
N LEU A 300 9.75 -16.33 4.06
CA LEU A 300 9.57 -17.75 3.77
C LEU A 300 10.49 -18.19 2.62
N ASN A 301 10.68 -19.50 2.49
CA ASN A 301 11.41 -20.07 1.35
C ASN A 301 10.60 -19.84 0.06
N PHE A 302 11.15 -19.05 -0.85
CA PHE A 302 10.47 -18.67 -2.09
C PHE A 302 10.20 -19.86 -3.03
N ALA A 303 11.10 -20.84 -3.12
CA ALA A 303 10.89 -22.02 -3.97
C ALA A 303 9.68 -22.86 -3.50
N ALA A 304 9.46 -22.95 -2.19
CA ALA A 304 8.29 -23.60 -1.62
C ALA A 304 7.01 -22.80 -1.92
N VAL A 305 7.07 -21.47 -1.82
CA VAL A 305 5.94 -20.58 -2.17
C VAL A 305 5.57 -20.74 -3.65
N MET A 306 6.53 -20.73 -4.56
CA MET A 306 6.29 -20.96 -5.99
C MET A 306 5.67 -22.33 -6.25
N THR A 307 6.27 -23.40 -5.72
CA THR A 307 5.77 -24.77 -5.92
C THR A 307 4.34 -24.94 -5.42
N ASN A 308 4.01 -24.36 -4.26
CA ASN A 308 2.65 -24.39 -3.75
C ASN A 308 1.70 -23.58 -4.64
N SER A 309 2.13 -22.41 -5.09
CA SER A 309 1.36 -21.54 -5.99
C SER A 309 1.00 -22.28 -7.28
N PHE A 310 1.96 -22.93 -7.92
CA PHE A 310 1.73 -23.67 -9.16
C PHE A 310 0.83 -24.90 -8.99
N LYS A 311 0.67 -25.42 -7.76
CA LYS A 311 -0.21 -26.56 -7.46
C LYS A 311 -1.61 -26.14 -7.03
N SER A 312 -1.74 -25.01 -6.35
CA SER A 312 -3.00 -24.58 -5.74
C SER A 312 -3.80 -23.61 -6.60
N ILE A 313 -3.12 -22.88 -7.49
CA ILE A 313 -3.74 -21.89 -8.37
C ILE A 313 -4.12 -22.55 -9.71
N ASN A 314 -5.07 -21.93 -10.40
CA ASN A 314 -5.62 -22.36 -11.67
C ASN A 314 -4.55 -22.63 -12.75
N ASP A 315 -4.69 -23.75 -13.47
CA ASP A 315 -3.81 -24.14 -14.58
C ASP A 315 -3.82 -23.13 -15.74
N ASN A 316 -4.91 -22.34 -15.88
CA ASN A 316 -5.06 -21.33 -16.92
C ASN A 316 -4.53 -19.93 -16.52
N ALA A 317 -3.86 -19.82 -15.37
CA ALA A 317 -3.22 -18.59 -14.93
C ALA A 317 -1.87 -18.37 -15.63
N TYR A 318 -1.51 -17.10 -15.82
CA TYR A 318 -0.18 -16.70 -16.26
C TYR A 318 0.66 -16.22 -15.07
N TYR A 319 1.76 -16.91 -14.78
CA TYR A 319 2.60 -16.60 -13.62
C TYR A 319 3.75 -15.68 -13.99
N LEU A 320 3.79 -14.50 -13.42
CA LEU A 320 4.93 -13.59 -13.49
C LEU A 320 5.77 -13.72 -12.22
N VAL A 321 6.93 -14.34 -12.34
CA VAL A 321 7.90 -14.50 -11.25
C VAL A 321 8.86 -13.33 -11.25
N ILE A 322 8.92 -12.58 -10.15
CA ILE A 322 9.87 -11.48 -9.96
C ILE A 322 10.85 -11.89 -8.87
N SER A 323 12.08 -12.22 -9.25
CA SER A 323 13.12 -12.63 -8.30
C SER A 323 14.49 -12.22 -8.78
N ASN A 324 15.28 -11.63 -7.88
CA ASN A 324 16.70 -11.39 -8.12
C ASN A 324 17.54 -12.65 -7.86
N GLN A 325 17.17 -13.44 -6.84
CA GLN A 325 17.84 -14.70 -6.53
C GLN A 325 17.53 -15.77 -7.59
N ARG A 326 18.58 -16.51 -7.95
CA ARG A 326 18.60 -17.59 -8.96
C ARG A 326 19.14 -18.90 -8.39
N ASN A 327 18.80 -19.22 -7.14
CA ASN A 327 19.25 -20.48 -6.55
C ASN A 327 18.71 -21.67 -7.38
N ASP A 328 19.46 -22.77 -7.44
CA ASP A 328 19.08 -23.98 -8.18
C ASP A 328 17.64 -24.44 -7.88
N SER A 329 17.21 -24.36 -6.61
CA SER A 329 15.85 -24.71 -6.19
C SER A 329 14.75 -23.82 -6.79
N ILE A 330 15.03 -22.53 -7.04
CA ILE A 330 14.09 -21.60 -7.69
C ILE A 330 14.02 -21.92 -9.18
N ILE A 331 15.17 -22.18 -9.81
CA ILE A 331 15.27 -22.52 -11.23
C ILE A 331 14.56 -23.85 -11.50
N GLU A 332 14.87 -24.89 -10.73
CA GLU A 332 14.26 -26.22 -10.86
C GLU A 332 12.74 -26.15 -10.68
N ALA A 333 12.25 -25.39 -9.69
CA ALA A 333 10.81 -25.19 -9.49
C ALA A 333 10.14 -24.49 -10.68
N TYR A 334 10.81 -23.49 -11.27
CA TYR A 334 10.31 -22.77 -12.44
C TYR A 334 10.32 -23.64 -13.71
N GLU A 335 11.40 -24.38 -13.96
CA GLU A 335 11.52 -25.30 -15.10
C GLU A 335 10.51 -26.44 -15.01
N THR A 336 10.32 -27.01 -13.82
CA THR A 336 9.31 -28.05 -13.57
C THR A 336 7.90 -27.54 -13.88
N ALA A 337 7.57 -26.31 -13.46
CA ALA A 337 6.27 -25.70 -13.76
C ALA A 337 6.07 -25.53 -15.27
N LYS A 338 7.11 -25.08 -15.98
CA LYS A 338 7.07 -24.92 -17.44
C LYS A 338 6.95 -26.26 -18.17
N HIS A 339 7.64 -27.30 -17.70
CA HIS A 339 7.49 -28.67 -18.21
C HIS A 339 6.07 -29.22 -18.03
N ASN A 340 5.39 -28.81 -16.96
CA ASN A 340 3.99 -29.16 -16.72
C ASN A 340 2.99 -28.33 -17.56
N GLY A 341 3.48 -27.45 -18.45
CA GLY A 341 2.64 -26.67 -19.36
C GLY A 341 2.13 -25.34 -18.79
N MET A 342 2.60 -24.94 -17.61
CA MET A 342 2.21 -23.66 -17.01
C MET A 342 2.77 -22.48 -17.81
N SER A 343 1.92 -21.49 -18.08
CA SER A 343 2.35 -20.25 -18.73
C SER A 343 3.03 -19.35 -17.70
N SER A 344 4.35 -19.19 -17.80
CA SER A 344 5.13 -18.42 -16.84
C SER A 344 6.17 -17.52 -17.50
N TYR A 345 6.57 -16.46 -16.79
CA TYR A 345 7.57 -15.48 -17.21
C TYR A 345 8.43 -15.07 -16.03
N PHE A 346 9.76 -15.08 -16.20
CA PHE A 346 10.71 -14.78 -15.13
C PHE A 346 11.38 -13.42 -15.37
N LEU A 347 11.17 -12.49 -14.43
CA LEU A 347 11.74 -11.15 -14.46
C LEU A 347 12.80 -11.02 -13.37
N VAL A 348 14.01 -10.64 -13.78
CA VAL A 348 15.16 -10.48 -12.87
C VAL A 348 15.50 -9.00 -12.71
N PRO A 349 15.18 -8.42 -11.55
CA PRO A 349 15.56 -7.05 -11.22
C PRO A 349 17.03 -7.02 -10.78
N GLU A 350 17.88 -6.30 -11.50
CA GLU A 350 19.31 -6.12 -11.22
C GLU A 350 19.65 -4.64 -10.99
N LEU A 351 20.59 -4.35 -10.08
CA LEU A 351 21.20 -3.02 -9.97
C LEU A 351 22.31 -2.92 -11.04
N LYS A 352 22.37 -1.81 -11.79
CA LYS A 352 23.31 -1.58 -12.92
C LYS A 352 24.80 -1.88 -12.65
N ASN A 353 25.22 -2.02 -11.40
CA ASN A 353 26.62 -2.13 -11.00
C ASN A 353 27.06 -3.56 -10.62
N MET A 354 26.21 -4.58 -10.77
CA MET A 354 26.58 -5.97 -10.41
C MET A 354 26.10 -6.97 -11.46
N ASP A 355 27.04 -7.52 -12.21
CA ASP A 355 26.80 -8.66 -13.10
C ASP A 355 26.69 -9.95 -12.27
N VAL A 356 25.62 -10.71 -12.51
CA VAL A 356 25.47 -12.06 -11.97
C VAL A 356 25.29 -13.05 -13.13
N LEU A 357 26.03 -14.16 -13.03
CA LEU A 357 26.58 -15.00 -14.10
C LEU A 357 25.66 -16.08 -14.69
N GLU A 358 24.40 -16.20 -14.28
CA GLU A 358 23.57 -17.34 -14.69
C GLU A 358 22.33 -16.91 -15.51
N SER A 359 22.25 -17.43 -16.73
CA SER A 359 21.20 -17.12 -17.70
C SER A 359 20.17 -18.24 -17.78
N ILE A 360 18.92 -17.93 -17.48
CA ILE A 360 17.76 -18.73 -17.89
C ILE A 360 17.37 -18.30 -19.31
N SER A 361 16.96 -19.24 -20.17
CA SER A 361 16.73 -18.99 -21.61
C SER A 361 15.65 -17.94 -21.93
N ASP A 362 14.69 -17.69 -21.02
CA ASP A 362 13.58 -16.72 -21.21
C ASP A 362 13.67 -15.50 -20.27
N MET A 363 14.87 -15.15 -19.81
CA MET A 363 15.05 -14.09 -18.82
C MET A 363 15.02 -12.69 -19.46
N VAL A 364 14.22 -11.78 -18.90
CA VAL A 364 14.40 -10.34 -19.13
C VAL A 364 14.98 -9.69 -17.89
N LYS A 365 16.18 -9.12 -18.08
CA LYS A 365 16.85 -8.30 -17.10
C LYS A 365 16.19 -6.93 -17.05
N TRP A 366 15.84 -6.48 -15.86
CA TRP A 366 15.47 -5.09 -15.63
C TRP A 366 16.53 -4.40 -14.79
N ASN A 367 17.13 -3.36 -15.36
CA ASN A 367 18.09 -2.51 -14.67
C ASN A 367 17.33 -1.46 -13.86
N ILE A 368 17.45 -1.51 -12.54
CA ILE A 368 16.89 -0.49 -11.66
C ILE A 368 17.75 0.78 -11.76
N GLU A 369 17.18 1.84 -12.31
CA GLU A 369 17.73 3.20 -12.26
C GLU A 369 17.19 3.90 -11.00
N PHE A 370 18.09 4.37 -10.14
CA PHE A 370 17.74 5.23 -8.99
C PHE A 370 18.12 6.66 -9.29
#